data_AF-D8F4A2-F1
#
_entry.id   AF-D8F4A2-F1
#
_cell.length_a   1.000
_cell.length_b   1.000
_cell.length_c   1.000
_cell.angle_alpha   90.00
_cell.angle_beta   90.00
_cell.angle_gamma   90.00
#
_symmetry.space_group_name_H-M   'P 1'
#
loop_
_entity.id
_entity.type
_entity.pdbx_description
1 polymer ?
#
loop_
_entity_poly.entity_id
_entity_poly.type
_entity_poly.pdbx_seq_one_letter_code
_entity_poly.pdbx_strand_id
1 'polypeptide(L)' 'MEVLKQAVLRRGIPMRLFVDNGSAFRSQHLSLVCAKLGITLIHARPYHAAAKGKIERWFRTVRLQFLPMLSEKHMLI' A
#
# COMPACT_ATOMS: atom_id res chain seq x y z
N MET A 1 5.06 -9.74 3.86
CA MET A 1 3.68 -9.75 4.39
C MET A 1 3.52 -8.99 5.71
N GLU A 2 4.60 -8.57 6.36
CA GLU A 2 4.54 -7.89 7.66
C GLU A 2 3.60 -6.67 7.67
N VAL A 3 3.64 -5.84 6.63
CA VAL A 3 2.80 -4.64 6.54
C VAL A 3 1.30 -4.95 6.56
N LEU A 4 0.84 -5.96 5.81
CA LEU A 4 -0.59 -6.32 5.79
C LEU A 4 -1.03 -6.91 7.14
N LYS A 5 -0.19 -7.73 7.78
CA LYS A 5 -0.45 -8.26 9.13
C LYS A 5 -0.63 -7.11 10.13
N GLN A 6 0.31 -6.17 10.16
CA GLN A 6 0.24 -5.02 11.05
C GLN A 6 -0.97 -4.12 10.77
N ALA A 7 -1.34 -3.95 9.50
CA ALA A 7 -2.54 -3.20 9.11
C ALA A 7 -3.82 -3.87 9.64
N VAL A 8 -3.94 -5.20 9.47
CA VAL A 8 -5.09 -5.97 9.96
C VAL A 8 -5.18 -5.93 11.49
N LEU A 9 -4.05 -6.08 12.20
CA LEU A 9 -4.04 -5.99 13.67
C LEU A 9 -4.47 -4.61 14.19
N ARG A 10 -4.13 -3.53 13.47
CA ARG A 10 -4.44 -2.16 13.89
C ARG A 10 -5.82 -1.67 13.46
N ARG A 11 -6.35 -2.17 12.34
CA ARG A 11 -7.55 -1.60 11.68
C ARG A 11 -8.65 -2.63 11.44
N GLY A 12 -8.41 -3.91 11.75
CA GLY A 12 -9.30 -5.01 11.44
C GLY A 12 -9.14 -5.55 10.02
N ILE A 13 -9.90 -6.59 9.70
CA ILE A 13 -9.88 -7.26 8.39
C ILE A 13 -10.72 -6.45 7.39
N PRO A 14 -10.15 -5.96 6.28
CA PRO A 14 -10.90 -5.23 5.27
C PRO A 14 -11.71 -6.19 4.40
N MET A 15 -12.87 -5.76 3.90
CA MET A 15 -13.65 -6.54 2.93
C MET A 15 -12.93 -6.68 1.56
N ARG A 16 -12.24 -5.61 1.13
CA ARG A 16 -11.62 -5.54 -0.20
C ARG A 16 -10.25 -4.88 -0.10
N LEU A 17 -9.28 -5.44 -0.79
CA LEU A 17 -7.92 -4.92 -0.88
C LEU A 17 -7.63 -4.55 -2.33
N PHE A 18 -7.58 -3.24 -2.62
CA PHE A 18 -7.28 -2.72 -3.96
C PHE A 18 -5.79 -2.41 -4.09
N VAL A 19 -5.12 -3.06 -5.04
CA VAL A 19 -3.66 -3.01 -5.21
C VAL A 19 -3.28 -2.78 -6.67
N ASP A 20 -2.03 -2.41 -6.89
CA ASP A 20 -1.48 -2.35 -8.24
C ASP A 20 -1.05 -3.74 -8.77
N ASN A 21 -0.40 -3.74 -9.93
CA ASN A 21 0.12 -4.94 -10.58
C ASN A 21 1.59 -5.23 -10.25
N GLY A 22 2.16 -4.56 -9.24
CA GLY A 22 3.53 -4.77 -8.82
C GLY A 22 3.76 -6.23 -8.40
N SER A 23 5.00 -6.70 -8.58
CA SER A 23 5.40 -8.08 -8.27
C SER A 23 5.10 -8.47 -6.82
N ALA A 24 5.22 -7.52 -5.88
CA ALA A 24 4.87 -7.73 -4.47
C ALA A 24 3.40 -8.12 -4.26
N PHE A 25 2.50 -7.58 -5.08
CA PHE A 25 1.06 -7.83 -4.98
C PHE A 25 0.58 -9.00 -5.85
N ARG A 26 1.39 -9.44 -6.82
CA ARG A 26 1.09 -10.63 -7.64
C ARG A 26 1.56 -11.95 -7.02
N SER A 27 2.12 -11.93 -5.80
CA SER A 27 2.59 -13.15 -5.14
C SER A 27 1.43 -14.09 -4.77
N GLN A 28 1.61 -15.40 -5.02
CA GLN A 28 0.62 -16.42 -4.66
C GLN A 28 0.34 -16.43 -3.15
N HIS A 29 1.36 -16.17 -2.34
CA HIS A 29 1.23 -16.08 -0.89
C HIS A 29 0.23 -14.98 -0.45
N LEU A 30 0.27 -13.80 -1.07
CA LEU A 30 -0.70 -12.74 -0.78
C LEU A 30 -2.12 -13.17 -1.13
N SER A 31 -2.31 -13.80 -2.29
CA SER A 31 -3.61 -14.30 -2.74
C SER A 31 -4.20 -15.32 -1.76
N LEU A 32 -3.38 -16.29 -1.31
CA LEU A 32 -3.79 -17.30 -0.33
C LEU A 32 -4.19 -16.68 1.02
N VAL A 33 -3.42 -15.71 1.51
CA VAL A 33 -3.73 -15.05 2.78
C VAL A 33 -5.01 -14.20 2.66
N CYS A 34 -5.20 -13.49 1.56
CA CYS A 34 -6.44 -12.75 1.31
C CYS A 34 -7.64 -13.69 1.27
N ALA A 35 -7.55 -14.82 0.57
CA ALA A 35 -8.60 -15.82 0.50
C ALA A 35 -8.93 -16.40 1.90
N LYS A 36 -7.92 -16.75 2.70
CA LYS A 36 -8.12 -17.26 4.07
C LYS A 36 -8.78 -16.25 5.00
N LEU A 37 -8.48 -14.97 4.83
CA LEU A 37 -9.04 -13.89 5.64
C LEU A 37 -10.38 -13.36 5.10
N GLY A 38 -10.90 -13.91 4.00
CA GLY A 38 -12.13 -13.44 3.36
C GLY A 38 -12.00 -12.07 2.68
N ILE A 39 -10.77 -11.65 2.36
CA ILE A 39 -10.47 -10.37 1.72
C ILE A 39 -10.53 -10.56 0.20
N THR A 40 -11.36 -9.76 -0.48
CA THR A 40 -11.34 -9.74 -1.96
C THR A 40 -10.14 -8.93 -2.45
N LEU A 41 -9.15 -9.60 -3.06
CA LEU A 41 -8.00 -8.97 -3.68
C LEU A 41 -8.37 -8.45 -5.08
N ILE A 42 -8.20 -7.15 -5.31
CA ILE A 42 -8.55 -6.48 -6.58
C ILE A 42 -7.29 -5.81 -7.14
N HIS A 43 -6.91 -6.21 -8.35
CA HIS A 43 -5.81 -5.56 -9.07
C HIS A 43 -6.33 -4.43 -9.96
N ALA A 44 -5.65 -3.29 -9.93
CA ALA A 44 -5.90 -2.19 -10.84
C ALA A 44 -5.73 -2.64 -12.30
N ARG A 45 -6.58 -2.16 -13.21
CA ARG A 45 -6.39 -2.40 -14.64
C ARG A 45 -5.12 -1.70 -15.14
N PRO A 46 -4.34 -2.30 -16.05
CA PRO A 46 -3.23 -1.62 -16.72
C PRO A 46 -3.71 -0.30 -17.35
N TYR A 47 -2.85 0.73 -17.33
CA TYR A 47 -3.12 2.07 -17.89
C TYR A 47 -4.25 2.88 -17.24
N HIS A 48 -4.83 2.42 -16.12
CA HIS A 48 -5.81 3.19 -15.35
C HIS A 48 -5.17 3.85 -14.12
N ALA A 49 -4.41 4.94 -14.33
CA ALA A 49 -3.76 5.68 -13.25
C ALA A 49 -4.75 6.38 -12.30
N ALA A 50 -5.88 6.88 -12.82
CA ALA A 50 -6.85 7.67 -12.04
C ALA A 50 -7.45 6.91 -10.84
N ALA A 51 -7.51 5.58 -10.89
CA ALA A 51 -8.08 4.75 -9.81
C ALA A 51 -7.26 4.79 -8.51
N LYS A 52 -6.01 5.27 -8.56
CA LYS A 52 -5.07 5.27 -7.43
C LYS A 52 -4.84 6.66 -6.81
N GLY A 53 -5.60 7.67 -7.24
CA GLY A 53 -5.38 9.06 -6.82
C GLY A 53 -5.46 9.27 -5.29
N LYS A 54 -6.22 8.45 -4.56
CA LYS A 54 -6.29 8.53 -3.09
C LYS A 54 -4.96 8.19 -2.42
N ILE A 55 -4.35 7.06 -2.79
CA ILE A 55 -3.08 6.63 -2.19
C ILE A 55 -1.93 7.52 -2.67
N GLU A 56 -1.94 7.95 -3.93
CA GLU A 56 -0.96 8.88 -4.49
C GLU A 56 -1.00 10.26 -3.79
N ARG A 57 -2.21 10.80 -3.55
CA ARG A 57 -2.38 12.04 -2.77
C ARG A 57 -1.91 11.88 -1.33
N TRP A 58 -2.18 10.72 -0.71
CA TRP A 58 -1.69 10.43 0.64
C TRP A 58 -0.16 10.41 0.68
N PHE A 59 0.50 9.71 -0.26
CA PHE A 59 1.96 9.71 -0.36
C PHE A 59 2.54 11.10 -0.59
N ARG A 60 1.89 11.94 -1.42
CA ARG A 60 2.28 13.34 -1.57
C ARG A 60 2.20 14.09 -0.24
N THR A 61 1.15 13.89 0.53
CA THR A 61 0.97 14.54 1.84
C THR A 61 2.06 14.11 2.82
N VAL A 62 2.33 12.80 2.93
CA VAL A 62 3.40 12.26 3.76
C VAL A 62 4.75 12.86 3.37
N ARG A 63 5.07 12.87 2.07
CA ARG A 63 6.33 13.44 1.58
C ARG A 63 6.46 14.93 1.91
N LEU A 64 5.40 15.71 1.71
CA LEU A 64 5.40 17.16 2.01
C LEU A 64 5.59 17.46 3.48
N GLN A 65 5.05 16.61 4.36
CA GLN A 65 5.22 16.77 5.81
C GLN A 65 6.58 16.25 6.28
N PHE A 66 7.06 15.14 5.71
CA PHE A 66 8.28 14.47 6.15
C PHE A 66 9.55 15.18 5.71
N LEU A 67 9.64 15.63 4.45
CA LEU A 67 10.87 16.21 3.91
C LEU A 67 11.36 17.45 4.68
N PRO A 68 10.51 18.40 5.11
CA PRO A 68 10.96 19.54 5.92
C PRO A 68 11.48 19.16 7.31
N MET A 69 11.13 17.98 7.83
CA MET A 69 11.64 17.49 9.11
C MET A 69 13.08 16.96 9.00
N LEU A 70 13.59 16.76 7.78
CA LEU A 70 14.95 16.30 7.55
C LEU A 70 15.91 17.50 7.58
N SER A 71 16.76 17.59 8.62
CA SER A 71 17.84 18.59 8.68
C SER A 71 19.01 18.24 7.76
N GLU A 72 19.89 19.20 7.46
CA GLU A 72 21.06 19.05 6.57
C GLU A 72 21.99 17.87 6.93
N LYS A 73 22.05 17.47 8.21
CA LYS A 73 22.81 16.28 8.65
C LYS A 73 22.37 14.98 7.99
N HIS A 74 21.15 14.92 7.43
CA HIS A 74 20.61 13.73 6.77
C HIS A 74 20.82 13.72 5.25
N MET A 75 21.34 14.82 4.66
CA MET A 75 21.55 14.94 3.20
C MET A 75 23.01 14.70 2.77
N LEU A 76 23.94 14.47 3.70
CA LEU A 76 25.38 14.29 3.44
C LEU A 76 25.81 12.81 3.36
N ILE A 77 25.00 11.94 2.77
CA ILE A 77 25.37 10.55 2.45
C ILE A 77 25.26 10.30 0.96
#